data_AF-A0A167GL76-F1
#
_entry.id   AF-A0A167GL76-F1
#
_cell.length_a   1.000
_cell.length_b   1.000
_cell.length_c   1.000
_cell.angle_alpha   90.00
_cell.angle_beta   90.00
_cell.angle_gamma   90.00
#
_symmetry.space_group_name_H-M   'P 1'
#
loop_
_entity.id
_entity.type
_entity.pdbx_description
1 polymer ?
#
loop_
_entity_poly.entity_id
_entity_poly.type
_entity_poly.pdbx_seq_one_letter_code
_entity_poly.pdbx_strand_id
1 'polypeptide(L)'
;MNLISTLILIAASSQAGNALEVETEDFLRETIINAVPIERTPATFPRRAAERGQEGWVQLSYVVNEKGEVESAVVEKSSGIQSFEKAALTAIKKWQFKPAVQNGKPIKQCKNQIQMDFQLKNGPKGVSRRFLSRYKSLIAKIESNDLEGVPEKIKELRELNLGNFTEDSYFWALVSRYHFKAGNEFDELDVLDNLIHRGEKYLNKEIYVGSVARATLLNLKHNRLKNAIRYFDILAEIQGAEDVTKQVLPYIDKLHAFIEDDNKQIWVQGQISDQDLWQHELVRNAFTIANIEGDLTSLEVRCLNQYSVYDVQQGLQWNIPEQWRGCRVYIHGKEGASFNLIETVKPDIKA
;
A
#
# COMPACT_ATOMS: atom_id res chain seq x y z
N MET A 1 -73.86 41.04 24.14
CA MET A 1 -74.65 39.80 24.32
C MET A 1 -73.72 38.74 24.88
N ASN A 2 -73.77 38.55 26.21
CA ASN A 2 -73.17 37.41 26.90
C ASN A 2 -73.92 36.13 26.52
N LEU A 3 -73.24 34.99 26.52
CA LEU A 3 -73.82 33.74 27.01
C LEU A 3 -72.71 32.76 27.41
N ILE A 4 -72.72 32.45 28.69
CA ILE A 4 -72.04 31.36 29.38
C ILE A 4 -72.48 30.03 28.76
N SER A 5 -71.57 29.07 28.62
CA SER A 5 -71.95 27.66 28.62
C SER A 5 -70.87 26.77 29.21
N THR A 6 -71.38 25.87 30.04
CA THR A 6 -70.75 25.08 31.08
C THR A 6 -70.19 23.76 30.53
N LEU A 7 -69.14 23.25 31.18
CA LEU A 7 -68.52 21.93 31.02
C LEU A 7 -69.51 20.76 31.05
N ILE A 8 -69.29 19.75 30.19
CA ILE A 8 -69.47 18.32 30.54
C ILE A 8 -68.26 17.53 30.02
N LEU A 9 -67.67 16.75 30.92
CA LEU A 9 -66.56 15.82 30.77
C LEU A 9 -67.13 14.42 30.46
N ILE A 10 -66.45 13.60 29.64
CA ILE A 10 -65.99 12.23 29.97
C ILE A 10 -65.58 11.43 28.70
N ALA A 11 -64.32 10.99 28.76
CA ALA A 11 -63.65 9.78 28.26
C ALA A 11 -63.81 9.34 26.79
N ALA A 12 -62.69 9.48 26.06
CA ALA A 12 -62.23 8.43 25.17
C ALA A 12 -60.80 8.05 25.55
N SER A 13 -60.67 6.80 25.99
CA SER A 13 -59.49 5.99 26.31
C SER A 13 -58.12 6.53 25.90
N SER A 14 -57.25 6.74 26.91
CA SER A 14 -55.80 6.74 26.73
C SER A 14 -55.34 5.32 26.42
N GLN A 15 -55.09 5.00 25.15
CA GLN A 15 -53.98 4.09 24.87
C GLN A 15 -52.71 4.93 25.03
N ALA A 16 -52.16 4.88 26.24
CA ALA A 16 -50.76 5.19 26.44
C ALA A 16 -49.97 4.18 25.59
N GLY A 17 -49.58 4.59 24.39
CA GLY A 17 -48.48 3.93 23.71
C GLY A 17 -47.29 4.06 24.64
N ASN A 18 -46.79 2.94 25.14
CA ASN A 18 -45.45 2.87 25.70
C ASN A 18 -44.51 3.36 24.60
N ALA A 19 -44.12 4.64 24.68
CA ALA A 19 -42.92 5.11 24.04
C ALA A 19 -41.80 4.31 24.70
N LEU A 20 -41.29 3.31 23.98
CA LEU A 20 -40.02 2.68 24.28
C LEU A 20 -39.02 3.82 24.43
N GLU A 21 -38.57 4.07 25.66
CA GLU A 21 -37.38 4.86 25.92
C GLU A 21 -36.25 4.14 25.19
N VAL A 22 -35.87 4.69 24.04
CA VAL A 22 -34.64 4.34 23.37
C VAL A 22 -33.55 4.88 24.27
N GLU A 23 -32.98 4.00 25.10
CA GLU A 23 -31.68 4.24 25.73
C GLU A 23 -30.70 4.55 24.59
N THR A 24 -30.44 5.83 24.42
CA THR A 24 -29.36 6.31 23.56
C THR A 24 -28.09 6.05 24.34
N GLU A 25 -27.58 4.81 24.28
CA GLU A 25 -26.17 4.58 24.57
C GLU A 25 -25.40 5.49 23.62
N ASP A 26 -24.77 6.51 24.21
CA ASP A 26 -23.84 7.39 23.53
C ASP A 26 -22.71 6.51 23.01
N PHE A 27 -22.82 6.11 21.74
CA PHE A 27 -21.76 5.44 20.99
C PHE A 27 -20.60 6.44 20.90
N LEU A 28 -19.81 6.53 21.97
CA LEU A 28 -18.53 7.23 21.98
C LEU A 28 -17.67 6.58 20.90
N ARG A 29 -17.72 7.14 19.70
CA ARG A 29 -16.76 6.85 18.64
C ARG A 29 -15.39 7.09 19.27
N GLU A 30 -14.62 6.02 19.43
CA GLU A 30 -13.24 6.12 19.91
C GLU A 30 -12.55 7.25 19.14
N THR A 31 -12.23 8.33 19.84
CA THR A 31 -11.60 9.47 19.19
C THR A 31 -10.12 9.20 19.17
N ILE A 32 -9.65 8.73 18.01
CA ILE A 32 -8.24 8.53 17.74
C ILE A 32 -7.70 9.77 17.02
N ILE A 33 -6.74 10.42 17.65
CA ILE A 33 -5.96 11.50 17.08
C ILE A 33 -4.61 10.90 16.68
N ASN A 34 -4.29 10.93 15.39
CA ASN A 34 -3.03 10.39 14.88
C ASN A 34 -1.83 11.17 15.40
N ALA A 35 -0.66 10.52 15.42
CA ALA A 35 0.60 11.14 15.78
C ALA A 35 0.93 12.31 14.84
N VAL A 36 1.39 13.41 15.40
CA VAL A 36 1.72 14.64 14.66
C VAL A 36 3.22 14.87 14.74
N PRO A 37 3.94 15.07 13.62
CA PRO A 37 5.37 15.31 13.65
C PRO A 37 5.69 16.62 14.39
N ILE A 38 6.64 16.55 15.33
CA ILE A 38 7.23 17.73 15.99
C ILE A 38 8.51 18.09 15.25
N GLU A 39 9.38 17.11 15.04
CA GLU A 39 10.65 17.30 14.35
C GLU A 39 10.89 16.16 13.36
N ARG A 40 11.24 16.52 12.12
CA ARG A 40 11.69 15.59 11.09
C ARG A 40 13.06 16.00 10.61
N THR A 41 14.10 15.47 11.26
CA THR A 41 15.47 15.68 10.80
C THR A 41 15.63 15.13 9.37
N PRO A 42 16.07 15.94 8.40
CA PRO A 42 16.21 15.48 7.03
C PRO A 42 17.33 14.43 6.92
N ALA A 43 17.18 13.49 5.98
CA ALA A 43 18.25 12.57 5.66
C ALA A 43 19.45 13.31 5.07
N THR A 44 20.65 13.01 5.58
CA THR A 44 21.88 13.56 5.01
C THR A 44 22.16 12.90 3.67
N PHE A 45 22.32 13.71 2.62
CA PHE A 45 22.65 13.20 1.31
C PHE A 45 24.07 12.56 1.32
N PRO A 46 24.24 11.28 0.95
CA PRO A 46 25.55 10.64 0.91
C PRO A 46 26.51 11.33 -0.08
N ARG A 47 27.67 11.78 0.39
CA ARG A 47 28.64 12.55 -0.41
C ARG A 47 29.04 11.87 -1.73
N ARG A 48 29.39 10.57 -1.68
CA ARG A 48 29.77 9.80 -2.88
C ARG A 48 28.63 9.67 -3.89
N ALA A 49 27.38 9.64 -3.43
CA ALA A 49 26.23 9.60 -4.31
C ALA A 49 26.03 10.96 -5.00
N ALA A 50 26.19 12.05 -4.26
CA ALA A 50 26.15 13.40 -4.81
C ALA A 50 27.27 13.65 -5.83
N GLU A 51 28.50 13.23 -5.53
CA GLU A 51 29.66 13.32 -6.43
C GLU A 51 29.44 12.57 -7.75
N ARG A 52 28.70 11.45 -7.71
CA ARG A 52 28.32 10.67 -8.91
C ARG A 52 27.04 11.15 -9.58
N GLY A 53 26.42 12.20 -9.05
CA GLY A 53 25.15 12.70 -9.56
C GLY A 53 24.00 11.71 -9.41
N GLN A 54 24.04 10.78 -8.45
CA GLN A 54 22.98 9.79 -8.24
C GLN A 54 21.80 10.42 -7.52
N GLU A 55 20.60 10.16 -7.99
CA GLU A 55 19.35 10.41 -7.28
C GLU A 55 18.66 9.11 -6.93
N GLY A 56 17.71 9.15 -5.99
CA GLY A 56 16.99 7.96 -5.61
C GLY A 56 16.06 8.20 -4.43
N TRP A 57 15.50 7.12 -3.93
CA TRP A 57 14.46 7.18 -2.93
C TRP A 57 14.46 5.95 -2.02
N VAL A 58 13.89 6.12 -0.84
CA VAL A 58 13.69 5.07 0.16
C VAL A 58 12.32 5.24 0.78
N GLN A 59 11.52 4.19 0.75
CA GLN A 59 10.24 4.11 1.43
C GLN A 59 10.42 3.30 2.72
N LEU A 60 10.02 3.90 3.83
CA LEU A 60 10.18 3.36 5.17
C LEU A 60 8.81 3.15 5.80
N SER A 61 8.67 2.04 6.53
CA SER A 61 7.58 1.78 7.46
C SER A 61 8.11 1.80 8.89
N TYR A 62 7.37 2.43 9.79
CA TYR A 62 7.84 2.67 11.15
C TYR A 62 6.69 2.77 12.16
N VAL A 63 7.01 2.61 13.43
CA VAL A 63 6.08 2.76 14.56
C VAL A 63 6.43 4.03 15.31
N VAL A 64 5.42 4.80 15.72
CA VAL A 64 5.57 5.91 16.67
C VAL A 64 5.07 5.41 18.01
N ASN A 65 5.94 5.40 19.03
CA ASN A 65 5.60 4.90 20.36
C ASN A 65 4.79 5.94 21.17
N GLU A 66 4.36 5.57 22.38
CA GLU A 66 3.56 6.44 23.28
C GLU A 66 4.31 7.69 23.76
N LYS A 67 5.63 7.73 23.62
CA LYS A 67 6.47 8.90 23.90
C LYS A 67 6.68 9.77 22.65
N GLY A 68 6.15 9.34 21.51
CA GLY A 68 6.32 10.00 20.23
C GLY A 68 7.67 9.75 19.55
N GLU A 69 8.45 8.78 20.02
CA GLU A 69 9.71 8.38 19.40
C GLU A 69 9.45 7.36 18.28
N VAL A 70 10.34 7.33 17.28
CA VAL A 70 10.27 6.33 16.21
C VAL A 70 10.98 5.03 16.60
N GLU A 71 10.28 3.90 16.46
CA GLU A 71 10.82 2.55 16.63
C GLU A 71 10.44 1.64 15.45
N SER A 72 11.05 0.44 15.39
CA SER A 72 10.75 -0.60 14.39
C SER A 72 10.73 -0.12 12.92
N ALA A 73 11.61 0.81 12.58
CA ALA A 73 11.74 1.32 11.23
C ALA A 73 12.38 0.29 10.29
N VAL A 74 11.70 -0.01 9.19
CA VAL A 74 12.13 -0.96 8.14
C VAL A 74 12.07 -0.30 6.77
N VAL A 75 12.96 -0.70 5.87
CA VAL A 75 12.89 -0.34 4.45
C VAL A 75 11.86 -1.26 3.80
N GLU A 76 10.79 -0.67 3.25
CA GLU A 76 9.79 -1.44 2.50
C GLU A 76 10.15 -1.53 1.02
N LYS A 77 10.64 -0.43 0.45
CA LYS A 77 11.04 -0.31 -0.96
C LYS A 77 12.12 0.75 -1.10
N SER A 78 12.95 0.64 -2.13
CA SER A 78 13.95 1.66 -2.43
C SER A 78 14.35 1.64 -3.90
N SER A 79 15.07 2.69 -4.30
CA SER A 79 15.82 2.74 -5.57
C SER A 79 17.04 1.80 -5.64
N GLY A 80 17.27 0.94 -4.64
CA GLY A 80 18.37 -0.04 -4.57
C GLY A 80 19.75 0.54 -4.21
N ILE A 81 19.82 1.83 -3.87
CA ILE A 81 21.09 2.47 -3.49
C ILE A 81 21.24 2.38 -1.97
N GLN A 82 22.01 1.40 -1.50
CA GLN A 82 22.22 1.12 -0.07
C GLN A 82 22.66 2.34 0.77
N SER A 83 23.41 3.28 0.18
CA SER A 83 23.81 4.50 0.90
C SER A 83 22.61 5.41 1.22
N PHE A 84 21.57 5.42 0.38
CA PHE A 84 20.33 6.14 0.65
C PHE A 84 19.51 5.44 1.74
N GLU A 85 19.38 4.12 1.68
CA GLU A 85 18.67 3.33 2.71
C GLU A 85 19.28 3.56 4.10
N LYS A 86 20.61 3.46 4.22
CA LYS A 86 21.32 3.73 5.48
C LYS A 86 21.10 5.17 5.97
N ALA A 87 21.15 6.15 5.06
CA ALA A 87 20.93 7.55 5.41
C ALA A 87 19.49 7.79 5.89
N ALA A 88 18.51 7.19 5.23
CA ALA A 88 17.10 7.30 5.57
C ALA A 88 16.78 6.65 6.93
N LEU A 89 17.28 5.43 7.18
CA LEU A 89 17.15 4.74 8.47
C LEU A 89 17.83 5.50 9.61
N THR A 90 18.96 6.18 9.34
CA THR A 90 19.65 7.00 10.35
C THR A 90 18.86 8.27 10.69
N ALA A 91 18.20 8.87 9.69
CA ALA A 91 17.43 10.09 9.87
C ALA A 91 16.12 9.83 10.60
N ILE A 92 15.38 8.79 10.21
CA ILE A 92 14.04 8.51 10.76
C ILE A 92 14.09 8.17 12.25
N LYS A 93 15.17 7.55 12.73
CA LYS A 93 15.39 7.26 14.16
C LYS A 93 15.52 8.51 15.04
N LYS A 94 15.74 9.68 14.44
CA LYS A 94 15.86 10.97 15.15
C LYS A 94 14.55 11.76 15.12
N TRP A 95 13.52 11.26 14.45
CA TRP A 95 12.26 11.98 14.34
C TRP A 95 11.50 11.92 15.67
N GLN A 96 10.84 13.03 15.98
CA GLN A 96 10.02 13.18 17.16
C GLN A 96 8.60 13.56 16.77
N PHE A 97 7.64 12.95 17.44
CA PHE A 97 6.22 13.17 17.24
C PHE A 97 5.56 13.55 18.56
N LYS A 98 4.41 14.22 18.46
CA LYS A 98 3.37 14.12 19.47
C LYS A 98 2.72 12.74 19.26
N PRO A 99 2.65 11.88 20.29
CA PRO A 99 2.12 10.53 20.13
C PRO A 99 0.66 10.57 19.67
N ALA A 100 0.21 9.47 19.07
CA ALA A 100 -1.20 9.28 18.83
C ALA A 100 -1.94 9.18 20.17
N VAL A 101 -3.20 9.59 20.20
CA VAL A 101 -4.02 9.61 21.40
C VAL A 101 -5.35 8.93 21.11
N GLN A 102 -5.74 7.97 21.94
CA GLN A 102 -7.06 7.34 21.93
C GLN A 102 -7.75 7.65 23.24
N ASN A 103 -8.92 8.29 23.18
CA ASN A 103 -9.72 8.64 24.36
C ASN A 103 -8.90 9.39 25.44
N GLY A 104 -8.06 10.33 25.00
CA GLY A 104 -7.21 11.14 25.88
C GLY A 104 -5.92 10.47 26.37
N LYS A 105 -5.70 9.18 26.09
CA LYS A 105 -4.48 8.45 26.48
C LYS A 105 -3.53 8.27 25.29
N PRO A 106 -2.22 8.54 25.43
CA PRO A 106 -1.25 8.22 24.40
C PRO A 106 -1.27 6.73 24.04
N ILE A 107 -1.18 6.43 22.75
CA ILE A 107 -1.09 5.07 22.21
C ILE A 107 0.02 4.99 21.16
N LYS A 108 0.46 3.77 20.86
CA LYS A 108 1.34 3.53 19.71
C LYS A 108 0.58 3.72 18.40
N GLN A 109 1.19 4.40 17.43
CA GLN A 109 0.71 4.44 16.05
C GLN A 109 1.60 3.55 15.19
N CYS A 110 1.03 2.46 14.68
CA CYS A 110 1.83 1.34 14.18
C CYS A 110 1.95 1.29 12.66
N LYS A 111 0.98 1.87 11.94
CA LYS A 111 1.00 1.98 10.48
C LYS A 111 1.42 3.38 10.07
N ASN A 112 2.74 3.61 9.98
CA ASN A 112 3.28 4.82 9.37
C ASN A 112 4.15 4.45 8.18
N GLN A 113 4.01 5.22 7.12
CA GLN A 113 4.83 5.08 5.92
C GLN A 113 5.32 6.45 5.49
N ILE A 114 6.58 6.53 5.05
CA ILE A 114 7.13 7.75 4.50
C ILE A 114 8.11 7.43 3.38
N GLN A 115 8.13 8.26 2.35
CA GLN A 115 9.19 8.25 1.37
C GLN A 115 10.17 9.39 1.64
N MET A 116 11.46 9.07 1.61
CA MET A 116 12.55 10.04 1.59
C MET A 116 13.17 10.10 0.19
N ASP A 117 13.24 11.31 -0.35
CA ASP A 117 13.74 11.60 -1.69
C ASP A 117 15.15 12.16 -1.62
N PHE A 118 16.09 11.52 -2.32
CA PHE A 118 17.44 11.99 -2.52
C PHE A 118 17.54 12.62 -3.91
N GLN A 119 17.14 13.89 -4.00
CA GLN A 119 17.17 14.67 -5.25
C GLN A 119 18.25 15.74 -5.22
N LEU A 120 18.95 15.93 -6.34
CA LEU A 120 19.91 17.02 -6.51
C LEU A 120 19.18 18.26 -7.04
N LYS A 121 19.29 19.39 -6.34
CA LYS A 121 18.61 20.65 -6.73
C LYS A 121 18.92 21.09 -8.17
N ASN A 122 20.16 20.86 -8.62
CA ASN A 122 20.64 21.19 -9.96
C ASN A 122 21.08 19.94 -10.74
N GLY A 123 20.43 18.79 -10.47
CA GLY A 123 20.69 17.55 -11.18
C GLY A 123 20.33 17.63 -12.68
N PRO A 124 20.85 16.72 -13.51
CA PRO A 124 20.52 16.64 -14.92
C PRO A 124 18.99 16.47 -15.10
N LYS A 125 18.39 17.32 -15.95
CA LYS A 125 16.97 17.25 -16.29
C LYS A 125 16.79 16.39 -17.55
N GLY A 126 16.04 15.30 -17.44
CA GLY A 126 15.71 14.43 -18.56
C GLY A 126 16.71 13.29 -18.77
N VAL A 127 16.73 12.75 -19.98
CA VAL A 127 17.40 11.49 -20.32
C VAL A 127 18.73 11.74 -21.03
N SER A 128 19.80 11.06 -20.60
CA SER A 128 21.11 11.11 -21.24
C SER A 128 21.08 10.42 -22.61
N ARG A 129 21.95 10.85 -23.54
CA ARG A 129 22.08 10.20 -24.86
C ARG A 129 22.45 8.72 -24.76
N ARG A 130 23.31 8.38 -23.79
CA ARG A 130 23.77 7.01 -23.53
C ARG A 130 22.61 6.11 -23.09
N PHE A 131 21.80 6.57 -22.13
CA PHE A 131 20.61 5.85 -21.72
C PHE A 131 19.63 5.73 -22.88
N LEU A 132 19.31 6.84 -23.55
CA LEU A 132 18.30 6.88 -24.62
C LEU A 132 18.60 5.90 -25.74
N SER A 133 19.86 5.80 -26.16
CA SER A 133 20.28 4.86 -27.21
C SER A 133 20.04 3.40 -26.79
N ARG A 134 20.42 3.01 -25.57
CA ARG A 134 20.23 1.66 -25.05
C ARG A 134 18.77 1.33 -24.78
N TYR A 135 18.05 2.27 -24.18
CA TYR A 135 16.61 2.19 -23.96
C TYR A 135 15.86 1.91 -25.28
N LYS A 136 16.12 2.71 -26.32
CA LYS A 136 15.46 2.53 -27.64
C LYS A 136 15.78 1.18 -28.26
N SER A 137 17.03 0.73 -28.18
CA SER A 137 17.42 -0.59 -28.68
C SER A 137 16.69 -1.72 -27.95
N LEU A 138 16.60 -1.66 -26.63
CA LEU A 138 15.89 -2.64 -25.82
C LEU A 138 14.38 -2.64 -26.07
N ILE A 139 13.74 -1.47 -26.13
CA ILE A 139 12.31 -1.37 -26.47
C ILE A 139 12.05 -2.00 -27.83
N ALA A 140 12.88 -1.75 -28.85
CA ALA A 140 12.69 -2.36 -30.16
C ALA A 140 12.74 -3.89 -30.11
N LYS A 141 13.68 -4.47 -29.35
CA LYS A 141 13.78 -5.92 -29.12
C LYS A 141 12.53 -6.48 -28.41
N ILE A 142 12.09 -5.82 -27.33
CA ILE A 142 10.92 -6.23 -26.53
C ILE A 142 9.64 -6.17 -27.39
N GLU A 143 9.45 -5.10 -28.17
CA GLU A 143 8.28 -4.97 -29.05
C GLU A 143 8.26 -6.00 -30.17
N SER A 144 9.43 -6.36 -30.72
CA SER A 144 9.56 -7.43 -31.73
C SER A 144 9.50 -8.85 -31.13
N ASN A 145 9.25 -8.97 -29.82
CA ASN A 145 9.22 -10.23 -29.09
C ASN A 145 10.55 -11.02 -29.12
N ASP A 146 11.67 -10.34 -29.40
CA ASP A 146 13.03 -10.88 -29.30
C ASP A 146 13.53 -10.64 -27.87
N LEU A 147 13.17 -11.55 -26.98
CA LEU A 147 13.47 -11.46 -25.53
C LEU A 147 14.86 -12.03 -25.17
N GLU A 148 15.56 -12.63 -26.14
CA GLU A 148 16.87 -13.22 -25.89
C GLU A 148 17.90 -12.14 -25.55
N GLY A 149 18.63 -12.35 -24.44
CA GLY A 149 19.65 -11.43 -23.96
C GLY A 149 19.10 -10.11 -23.39
N VAL A 150 17.78 -9.96 -23.26
CA VAL A 150 17.16 -8.75 -22.71
C VAL A 150 17.43 -8.60 -21.20
N PRO A 151 17.33 -9.64 -20.35
CA PRO A 151 17.63 -9.54 -18.92
C PRO A 151 19.05 -9.00 -18.63
N GLU A 152 20.05 -9.49 -19.35
CA GLU A 152 21.45 -9.09 -19.21
C GLU A 152 21.62 -7.61 -19.57
N LYS A 153 20.99 -7.18 -20.67
CA LYS A 153 21.02 -5.78 -21.09
C LYS A 153 20.24 -4.85 -20.16
N ILE A 154 19.15 -5.32 -19.53
CA ILE A 154 18.44 -4.59 -18.48
C ILE A 154 19.37 -4.39 -17.28
N LYS A 155 20.08 -5.44 -16.85
CA LYS A 155 21.06 -5.37 -15.77
C LYS A 155 22.18 -4.37 -16.09
N GLU A 156 22.77 -4.46 -17.29
CA GLU A 156 23.76 -3.49 -17.75
C GLU A 156 23.22 -2.05 -17.75
N LEU A 157 21.96 -1.85 -18.18
CA LEU A 157 21.33 -0.53 -18.19
C LEU A 157 21.18 0.04 -16.77
N ARG A 158 20.83 -0.79 -15.79
CA ARG A 158 20.75 -0.40 -14.37
C ARG A 158 22.12 -0.03 -13.81
N GLU A 159 23.15 -0.78 -14.18
CA GLU A 159 24.54 -0.54 -13.76
C GLU A 159 25.17 0.73 -14.38
N LEU A 160 24.53 1.34 -15.38
CA LEU A 160 24.93 2.66 -15.87
C LEU A 160 24.75 3.79 -14.86
N ASN A 161 24.21 3.46 -13.68
CA ASN A 161 24.02 4.37 -12.58
C ASN A 161 23.05 5.49 -12.95
N LEU A 162 21.81 5.08 -13.27
CA LEU A 162 20.69 5.93 -13.66
C LEU A 162 20.69 7.21 -12.83
N GLY A 163 21.09 8.32 -13.44
CA GLY A 163 21.57 9.47 -12.69
C GLY A 163 20.43 10.29 -12.08
N ASN A 164 19.20 10.12 -12.58
CA ASN A 164 18.07 10.93 -12.16
C ASN A 164 16.76 10.16 -12.20
N PHE A 165 15.73 10.72 -11.57
CA PHE A 165 14.40 10.12 -11.53
C PHE A 165 13.72 9.94 -12.89
N THR A 166 14.09 10.73 -13.91
CA THR A 166 13.53 10.54 -15.26
C THR A 166 14.04 9.25 -15.89
N GLU A 167 15.35 9.03 -15.88
CA GLU A 167 15.92 7.77 -16.38
C GLU A 167 15.43 6.56 -15.58
N ASP A 168 15.33 6.68 -14.25
CA ASP A 168 14.77 5.63 -13.39
C ASP A 168 13.31 5.29 -13.75
N SER A 169 12.47 6.31 -13.97
CA SER A 169 11.06 6.08 -14.33
C SER A 169 10.92 5.39 -15.69
N TYR A 170 11.70 5.82 -16.69
CA TYR A 170 11.73 5.16 -18.00
C TYR A 170 12.31 3.74 -17.92
N PHE A 171 13.33 3.52 -17.07
CA PHE A 171 13.87 2.19 -16.82
C PHE A 171 12.78 1.24 -16.31
N TRP A 172 12.02 1.64 -15.29
CA TRP A 172 10.94 0.78 -14.78
C TRP A 172 9.82 0.56 -15.80
N ALA A 173 9.51 1.55 -16.65
CA ALA A 173 8.56 1.36 -17.74
C ALA A 173 9.04 0.30 -18.76
N LEU A 174 10.34 0.31 -19.08
CA LEU A 174 10.96 -0.69 -19.95
C LEU A 174 10.93 -2.08 -19.32
N VAL A 175 11.25 -2.20 -18.03
CA VAL A 175 11.26 -3.48 -17.31
C VAL A 175 9.84 -4.05 -17.20
N SER A 176 8.85 -3.21 -16.89
CA SER A 176 7.43 -3.62 -16.92
C SER A 176 7.04 -4.17 -18.30
N ARG A 177 7.44 -3.48 -19.38
CA ARG A 177 7.15 -3.93 -20.75
C ARG A 177 7.81 -5.27 -21.09
N TYR A 178 9.02 -5.51 -20.59
CA TYR A 178 9.69 -6.80 -20.72
C TYR A 178 8.89 -7.91 -20.01
N HIS A 179 8.55 -7.74 -18.73
CA HIS A 179 7.81 -8.77 -17.98
C HIS A 179 6.42 -9.03 -18.58
N PHE A 180 5.75 -7.99 -19.08
CA PHE A 180 4.50 -8.15 -19.84
C PHE A 180 4.67 -9.10 -21.04
N LYS A 181 5.72 -8.91 -21.85
CA LYS A 181 5.99 -9.77 -23.02
C LYS A 181 6.46 -11.18 -22.64
N ALA A 182 7.18 -11.30 -21.53
CA ALA A 182 7.63 -12.58 -20.99
C ALA A 182 6.50 -13.39 -20.33
N GLY A 183 5.38 -12.75 -19.97
CA GLY A 183 4.29 -13.38 -19.24
C GLY A 183 4.54 -13.48 -17.73
N ASN A 184 5.49 -12.73 -17.20
CA ASN A 184 5.88 -12.75 -15.79
C ASN A 184 5.06 -11.73 -14.98
N GLU A 185 3.81 -12.06 -14.67
CA GLU A 185 2.86 -11.09 -14.11
C GLU A 185 3.20 -10.59 -12.70
N PHE A 186 3.79 -11.44 -11.85
CA PHE A 186 4.21 -11.03 -10.50
C PHE A 186 5.39 -10.05 -10.56
N ASP A 187 6.42 -10.34 -11.36
CA ASP A 187 7.55 -9.43 -11.58
C ASP A 187 7.07 -8.11 -12.22
N GLU A 188 6.13 -8.19 -13.17
CA GLU A 188 5.53 -7.01 -13.79
C GLU A 188 4.85 -6.13 -12.75
N LEU A 189 4.08 -6.73 -11.85
CA LEU A 189 3.36 -6.02 -10.79
C LEU A 189 4.32 -5.32 -9.82
N ASP A 190 5.38 -6.00 -9.39
CA ASP A 190 6.37 -5.43 -8.47
C ASP A 190 7.10 -4.23 -9.10
N VAL A 191 7.37 -4.29 -10.40
CA VAL A 191 7.95 -3.19 -11.17
C VAL A 191 6.96 -2.03 -11.35
N LEU A 192 5.70 -2.33 -11.67
CA LEU A 192 4.66 -1.32 -11.83
C LEU A 192 4.40 -0.55 -10.53
N ASP A 193 4.46 -1.22 -9.38
CA ASP A 193 4.36 -0.56 -8.08
C ASP A 193 5.44 0.53 -7.90
N ASN A 194 6.69 0.25 -8.31
CA ASN A 194 7.80 1.21 -8.25
C ASN A 194 7.58 2.37 -9.22
N LEU A 195 7.10 2.07 -10.44
CA LEU A 195 6.80 3.05 -11.46
C LEU A 195 5.69 4.01 -11.01
N ILE A 196 4.55 3.49 -10.53
CA ILE A 196 3.37 4.28 -10.22
C ILE A 196 3.65 5.31 -9.13
N HIS A 197 4.48 4.95 -8.15
CA HIS A 197 4.79 5.82 -7.03
C HIS A 197 5.43 7.18 -7.41
N ARG A 198 6.05 7.28 -8.59
CA ARG A 198 6.71 8.52 -9.06
C ARG A 198 6.48 8.88 -10.52
N GLY A 199 6.03 7.92 -11.31
CA GLY A 199 6.03 7.98 -12.76
C GLY A 199 5.25 9.16 -13.30
N GLU A 200 4.21 9.62 -12.60
CA GLU A 200 3.35 10.74 -13.05
C GLU A 200 4.15 11.99 -13.43
N LYS A 201 5.17 12.31 -12.63
CA LYS A 201 5.99 13.52 -12.81
C LYS A 201 7.01 13.38 -13.94
N TYR A 202 7.43 12.15 -14.26
CA TYR A 202 8.65 11.90 -15.04
C TYR A 202 8.40 11.15 -16.34
N LEU A 203 7.29 10.44 -16.45
CA LEU A 203 6.87 9.74 -17.66
C LEU A 203 5.92 10.62 -18.46
N ASN A 204 5.81 10.30 -19.75
CA ASN A 204 4.68 10.82 -20.50
C ASN A 204 3.38 10.19 -19.96
N LYS A 205 2.29 10.93 -20.15
CA LYS A 205 0.98 10.59 -19.62
C LYS A 205 0.47 9.23 -20.10
N GLU A 206 0.67 8.90 -21.38
CA GLU A 206 0.19 7.64 -21.97
C GLU A 206 0.82 6.42 -21.29
N ILE A 207 2.15 6.43 -21.11
CA ILE A 207 2.87 5.36 -20.40
C ILE A 207 2.37 5.27 -18.96
N TYR A 208 2.23 6.40 -18.27
CA TYR A 208 1.80 6.40 -16.87
C TYR A 208 0.38 5.87 -16.68
N VAL A 209 -0.60 6.39 -17.44
CA VAL A 209 -2.00 5.93 -17.40
C VAL A 209 -2.09 4.44 -17.74
N GLY A 210 -1.40 3.99 -18.79
CA GLY A 210 -1.36 2.57 -19.15
C GLY A 210 -0.76 1.69 -18.06
N SER A 211 0.29 2.17 -17.38
CA SER A 211 0.94 1.45 -16.28
C SER A 211 0.01 1.33 -15.06
N VAL A 212 -0.66 2.41 -14.66
CA VAL A 212 -1.62 2.40 -13.55
C VAL A 212 -2.78 1.44 -13.86
N ALA A 213 -3.37 1.53 -15.06
CA ALA A 213 -4.45 0.64 -15.48
C ALA A 213 -4.00 -0.84 -15.49
N ARG A 214 -2.80 -1.13 -16.01
CA ARG A 214 -2.23 -2.49 -15.99
C ARG A 214 -2.04 -3.01 -14.57
N ALA A 215 -1.51 -2.20 -13.66
CA ALA A 215 -1.35 -2.59 -12.26
C ALA A 215 -2.70 -2.85 -11.57
N THR A 216 -3.73 -2.06 -11.86
CA THR A 216 -5.09 -2.30 -11.36
C THR A 216 -5.60 -3.67 -11.80
N LEU A 217 -5.48 -4.00 -13.10
CA LEU A 217 -5.94 -5.27 -13.65
C LEU A 217 -5.14 -6.47 -13.12
N LEU A 218 -3.81 -6.34 -12.97
CA LEU A 218 -2.97 -7.39 -12.38
C LEU A 218 -3.32 -7.63 -10.92
N ASN A 219 -3.52 -6.58 -10.12
CA ASN A 219 -3.96 -6.74 -8.73
C ASN A 219 -5.34 -7.43 -8.65
N LEU A 220 -6.28 -7.12 -9.54
CA LEU A 220 -7.55 -7.84 -9.64
C LEU A 220 -7.33 -9.33 -9.97
N LYS A 221 -6.51 -9.61 -10.98
CA LYS A 221 -6.21 -10.99 -11.41
C LYS A 221 -5.57 -11.83 -10.31
N HIS A 222 -4.71 -11.23 -9.49
CA HIS A 222 -4.00 -11.90 -8.40
C HIS A 222 -4.67 -11.71 -7.02
N ASN A 223 -5.95 -11.29 -6.99
CA ASN A 223 -6.73 -11.08 -5.77
C ASN A 223 -6.09 -10.13 -4.74
N ARG A 224 -5.21 -9.22 -5.16
CA ARG A 224 -4.65 -8.15 -4.31
C ARG A 224 -5.63 -6.97 -4.28
N LEU A 225 -6.83 -7.22 -3.75
CA LEU A 225 -8.02 -6.40 -3.97
C LEU A 225 -7.90 -4.98 -3.42
N LYS A 226 -7.25 -4.80 -2.26
CA LYS A 226 -7.02 -3.46 -1.69
C LYS A 226 -6.13 -2.60 -2.59
N ASN A 227 -5.10 -3.20 -3.19
CA ASN A 227 -4.22 -2.52 -4.14
C ASN A 227 -4.92 -2.22 -5.47
N ALA A 228 -5.80 -3.11 -5.94
CA ALA A 228 -6.61 -2.86 -7.13
C ALA A 228 -7.48 -1.59 -6.96
N ILE A 229 -8.18 -1.47 -5.82
CA ILE A 229 -8.98 -0.28 -5.50
C ILE A 229 -8.07 0.97 -5.45
N ARG A 230 -6.95 0.90 -4.72
CA ARG A 230 -6.01 2.02 -4.60
C ARG A 230 -5.48 2.51 -5.95
N TYR A 231 -5.10 1.61 -6.85
CA TYR A 231 -4.62 2.01 -8.19
C TYR A 231 -5.73 2.46 -9.12
N PHE A 232 -6.95 1.96 -8.94
CA PHE A 232 -8.12 2.53 -9.63
C PHE A 232 -8.40 3.97 -9.18
N ASP A 233 -8.33 4.26 -7.88
CA ASP A 233 -8.52 5.62 -7.36
C ASP A 233 -7.49 6.58 -7.95
N ILE A 234 -6.21 6.18 -7.97
CA ILE A 234 -5.15 6.95 -8.65
C ILE A 234 -5.48 7.15 -10.13
N LEU A 235 -5.90 6.10 -10.85
CA LEU A 235 -6.27 6.20 -12.26
C LEU A 235 -7.40 7.21 -12.50
N ALA A 236 -8.40 7.23 -11.61
CA ALA A 236 -9.55 8.12 -11.71
C ALA A 236 -9.19 9.60 -11.45
N GLU A 237 -8.13 9.87 -10.69
CA GLU A 237 -7.65 11.23 -10.40
C GLU A 237 -6.76 11.81 -11.51
N ILE A 238 -6.21 10.97 -12.40
CA ILE A 238 -5.35 11.44 -13.49
C ILE A 238 -6.21 12.17 -14.53
N GLN A 239 -6.01 13.48 -14.65
CA GLN A 239 -6.66 14.32 -15.66
C GLN A 239 -6.47 13.69 -17.05
N GLY A 240 -7.54 13.48 -17.82
CA GLY A 240 -7.50 12.93 -19.19
C GLY A 240 -7.27 11.41 -19.28
N ALA A 241 -7.54 10.67 -18.21
CA ALA A 241 -7.59 9.20 -18.19
C ALA A 241 -9.04 8.66 -18.22
N GLU A 242 -10.05 9.51 -18.43
CA GLU A 242 -11.47 9.19 -18.18
C GLU A 242 -11.96 7.99 -18.98
N ASP A 243 -11.52 7.85 -20.24
CA ASP A 243 -11.92 6.72 -21.09
C ASP A 243 -11.29 5.40 -20.64
N VAL A 244 -10.08 5.43 -20.08
CA VAL A 244 -9.43 4.24 -19.50
C VAL A 244 -10.10 3.88 -18.18
N THR A 245 -10.38 4.88 -17.33
CA THR A 245 -11.11 4.70 -16.06
C THR A 245 -12.47 4.05 -16.28
N LYS A 246 -13.25 4.51 -17.27
CA LYS A 246 -14.55 3.91 -17.64
C LYS A 246 -14.44 2.44 -18.05
N GLN A 247 -13.34 2.03 -18.67
CA GLN A 247 -13.12 0.63 -19.07
C GLN A 247 -12.83 -0.28 -17.88
N VAL A 248 -12.18 0.24 -16.83
CA VAL A 248 -11.81 -0.54 -15.64
C VAL A 248 -12.93 -0.55 -14.60
N LEU A 249 -13.75 0.50 -14.51
CA LEU A 249 -14.82 0.68 -13.52
C LEU A 249 -15.73 -0.55 -13.33
N PRO A 250 -16.22 -1.24 -14.39
CA PRO A 250 -17.11 -2.39 -14.22
C PRO A 250 -16.48 -3.57 -13.46
N TYR A 251 -15.16 -3.68 -13.46
CA TYR A 251 -14.46 -4.71 -12.69
C TYR A 251 -14.35 -4.32 -11.21
N ILE A 252 -14.24 -3.02 -10.91
CA ILE A 252 -14.20 -2.48 -9.55
C ILE A 252 -15.58 -2.49 -8.91
N ASP A 253 -16.66 -2.20 -9.66
CA ASP A 253 -18.03 -2.29 -9.12
C ASP A 253 -18.37 -3.70 -8.64
N LYS A 254 -17.94 -4.72 -9.39
CA LYS A 254 -18.12 -6.14 -9.01
C LYS A 254 -17.26 -6.55 -7.81
N LEU A 255 -16.15 -5.87 -7.60
CA LEU A 255 -15.20 -6.19 -6.53
C LEU A 255 -15.80 -5.95 -5.14
N HIS A 256 -16.51 -4.86 -4.94
CA HIS A 256 -17.11 -4.52 -3.64
C HIS A 256 -18.09 -5.62 -3.17
N ALA A 257 -19.00 -6.04 -4.05
CA ALA A 257 -19.92 -7.13 -3.76
C ALA A 257 -19.21 -8.48 -3.49
N PHE A 258 -18.09 -8.74 -4.16
CA PHE A 258 -17.29 -9.94 -3.92
C PHE A 258 -16.60 -9.93 -2.55
N ILE A 259 -16.08 -8.77 -2.12
CA ILE A 259 -15.43 -8.63 -0.81
C ILE A 259 -16.43 -8.87 0.32
N GLU A 260 -17.66 -8.38 0.17
CA GLU A 260 -18.76 -8.49 1.14
C GLU A 260 -19.45 -9.87 1.16
N ASP A 261 -19.23 -10.74 0.17
CA ASP A 261 -19.82 -12.09 0.15
C ASP A 261 -19.03 -13.05 1.04
N ASP A 262 -19.60 -13.36 2.21
CA ASP A 262 -19.02 -14.24 3.22
C ASP A 262 -18.82 -15.69 2.74
N ASN A 263 -19.48 -16.10 1.66
CA ASN A 263 -19.31 -17.43 1.07
C ASN A 263 -18.08 -17.52 0.14
N LYS A 264 -17.43 -16.38 -0.15
CA LYS A 264 -16.23 -16.34 -0.98
C LYS A 264 -14.99 -16.31 -0.11
N GLN A 265 -13.95 -17.00 -0.56
CA GLN A 265 -12.60 -16.89 -0.01
C GLN A 265 -11.73 -16.09 -0.95
N ILE A 266 -10.85 -15.25 -0.39
CA ILE A 266 -9.93 -14.43 -1.18
C ILE A 266 -8.55 -15.06 -1.06
N TRP A 267 -8.09 -15.67 -2.15
CA TRP A 267 -6.81 -16.38 -2.20
C TRP A 267 -5.74 -15.50 -2.81
N VAL A 268 -4.72 -15.16 -2.05
CA VAL A 268 -3.60 -14.32 -2.48
C VAL A 268 -2.32 -15.15 -2.45
N GLN A 269 -1.70 -15.33 -3.60
CA GLN A 269 -0.41 -16.00 -3.72
C GLN A 269 0.70 -15.07 -3.22
N GLY A 270 1.52 -15.58 -2.31
CA GLY A 270 2.69 -14.92 -1.75
C GLY A 270 3.98 -15.63 -2.13
N GLN A 271 5.02 -14.83 -2.40
CA GLN A 271 6.39 -15.29 -2.59
C GLN A 271 7.33 -14.25 -2.00
N ILE A 272 8.33 -14.70 -1.23
CA ILE A 272 9.33 -13.84 -0.63
C ILE A 272 10.31 -13.39 -1.71
N SER A 273 10.49 -12.06 -1.83
CA SER A 273 11.45 -11.44 -2.73
C SER A 273 12.88 -11.45 -2.17
N ASP A 274 13.82 -10.86 -2.90
CA ASP A 274 15.21 -10.64 -2.51
C ASP A 274 15.39 -9.69 -1.30
N GLN A 275 14.29 -9.08 -0.81
CA GLN A 275 14.26 -8.24 0.38
C GLN A 275 13.84 -8.98 1.65
N ASP A 276 13.76 -10.32 1.59
CA ASP A 276 13.34 -11.20 2.71
C ASP A 276 11.95 -10.85 3.29
N LEU A 277 11.11 -10.17 2.51
CA LEU A 277 9.83 -9.64 2.94
C LEU A 277 8.78 -9.71 1.83
N TRP A 278 7.60 -10.21 2.19
CA TRP A 278 6.37 -10.04 1.43
C TRP A 278 5.35 -9.26 2.25
N GLN A 279 4.53 -8.44 1.59
CA GLN A 279 3.49 -7.66 2.27
C GLN A 279 2.18 -7.62 1.50
N HIS A 280 1.06 -7.53 2.23
CA HIS A 280 -0.27 -7.47 1.63
C HIS A 280 -1.25 -6.68 2.50
N GLU A 281 -2.02 -5.79 1.86
CA GLU A 281 -3.09 -5.05 2.53
C GLU A 281 -4.38 -5.85 2.52
N LEU A 282 -4.91 -6.10 3.72
CA LEU A 282 -6.13 -6.87 3.88
C LEU A 282 -7.37 -6.05 3.52
N VAL A 283 -8.35 -6.71 2.91
CA VAL A 283 -9.71 -6.21 2.72
C VAL A 283 -10.69 -6.77 3.77
N ARG A 284 -10.32 -7.86 4.45
CA ARG A 284 -11.08 -8.46 5.56
C ARG A 284 -10.29 -8.45 6.86
N ASN A 285 -11.00 -8.75 7.94
CA ASN A 285 -10.47 -8.76 9.30
C ASN A 285 -10.09 -10.17 9.79
N ALA A 286 -9.99 -11.17 8.92
CA ALA A 286 -9.48 -12.48 9.27
C ALA A 286 -8.70 -13.09 8.11
N PHE A 287 -7.67 -13.86 8.41
CA PHE A 287 -6.90 -14.57 7.38
C PHE A 287 -6.23 -15.83 7.95
N THR A 288 -5.79 -16.70 7.05
CA THR A 288 -4.92 -17.84 7.35
C THR A 288 -3.78 -17.94 6.33
N ILE A 289 -2.71 -18.66 6.69
CA ILE A 289 -1.59 -18.98 5.80
C ILE A 289 -1.63 -20.47 5.50
N ALA A 290 -1.53 -20.83 4.22
CA ALA A 290 -1.60 -22.20 3.73
C ALA A 290 -0.51 -22.48 2.69
N ASN A 291 -0.26 -23.77 2.44
CA ASN A 291 0.65 -24.26 1.39
C ASN A 291 2.04 -23.62 1.43
N ILE A 292 2.67 -23.61 2.62
CA ILE A 292 4.00 -23.03 2.79
C ILE A 292 5.04 -23.95 2.13
N GLU A 293 5.82 -23.40 1.21
CA GLU A 293 7.00 -24.03 0.62
C GLU A 293 8.24 -23.15 0.90
N GLY A 294 9.25 -23.72 1.56
CA GLY A 294 10.43 -22.98 2.00
C GLY A 294 10.32 -22.43 3.42
N ASP A 295 11.21 -21.49 3.78
CA ASP A 295 11.35 -21.00 5.15
C ASP A 295 10.73 -19.62 5.33
N LEU A 296 9.65 -19.54 6.11
CA LEU A 296 9.07 -18.30 6.62
C LEU A 296 9.49 -18.10 8.08
N THR A 297 9.95 -16.91 8.43
CA THR A 297 10.57 -16.61 9.73
C THR A 297 9.63 -15.91 10.70
N SER A 298 8.84 -14.95 10.24
CA SER A 298 7.88 -14.24 11.10
C SER A 298 6.69 -13.70 10.32
N LEU A 299 5.58 -13.49 11.02
CA LEU A 299 4.41 -12.79 10.53
C LEU A 299 4.17 -11.55 11.39
N GLU A 300 4.08 -10.38 10.77
CA GLU A 300 3.67 -9.16 11.44
C GLU A 300 2.32 -8.67 10.91
N VAL A 301 1.46 -8.22 11.82
CA VAL A 301 0.24 -7.51 11.48
C VAL A 301 0.39 -6.07 11.95
N ARG A 302 0.43 -5.12 11.00
CA ARG A 302 0.48 -3.68 11.28
C ARG A 302 -0.83 -3.03 10.87
N CYS A 303 -1.56 -2.52 11.85
CA CYS A 303 -2.81 -1.77 11.68
C CYS A 303 -2.62 -0.32 12.14
N LEU A 304 -3.65 0.53 12.01
CA LEU A 304 -3.55 1.93 12.40
C LEU A 304 -3.10 2.10 13.86
N ASN A 305 -3.70 1.34 14.77
CA ASN A 305 -3.49 1.49 16.22
C ASN A 305 -2.82 0.29 16.89
N GLN A 306 -2.47 -0.76 16.13
CA GLN A 306 -1.91 -1.97 16.71
C GLN A 306 -0.81 -2.56 15.85
N TYR A 307 0.17 -3.14 16.53
CA TYR A 307 1.26 -3.92 15.99
C TYR A 307 1.34 -5.25 16.73
N SER A 308 1.42 -6.35 15.98
CA SER A 308 1.60 -7.68 16.55
C SER A 308 2.57 -8.49 15.69
N VAL A 309 3.43 -9.28 16.34
CA VAL A 309 4.34 -10.23 15.69
C VAL A 309 3.96 -11.63 16.16
N TYR A 310 3.96 -12.57 15.23
CA TYR A 310 3.59 -13.96 15.43
C TYR A 310 4.62 -14.87 14.75
N ASP A 311 4.72 -16.09 15.27
CA ASP A 311 5.33 -17.19 14.51
C ASP A 311 4.39 -17.59 13.37
N VAL A 312 4.96 -17.98 12.23
CA VAL A 312 4.18 -18.43 11.08
C VAL A 312 3.67 -19.85 11.35
N GLN A 313 2.34 -20.03 11.36
CA GLN A 313 1.70 -21.33 11.57
C GLN A 313 0.71 -21.64 10.46
N GLN A 314 0.91 -22.76 9.77
CA GLN A 314 0.01 -23.18 8.70
C GLN A 314 -1.37 -23.57 9.24
N GLY A 315 -2.43 -23.03 8.64
CA GLY A 315 -3.83 -23.35 8.98
C GLY A 315 -4.35 -22.68 10.25
N LEU A 316 -3.52 -21.93 10.98
CA LEU A 316 -4.00 -21.07 12.06
C LEU A 316 -4.79 -19.91 11.45
N GLN A 317 -5.92 -19.55 12.07
CA GLN A 317 -6.66 -18.36 11.69
C GLN A 317 -6.32 -17.19 12.62
N TRP A 318 -5.89 -16.09 12.03
CA TRP A 318 -5.73 -14.82 12.72
C TRP A 318 -7.01 -14.01 12.57
N ASN A 319 -7.63 -13.63 13.70
CA ASN A 319 -8.78 -12.76 13.75
C ASN A 319 -8.36 -11.37 14.22
N ILE A 320 -8.48 -10.39 13.34
CA ILE A 320 -8.14 -9.00 13.60
C ILE A 320 -9.38 -8.28 14.14
N PRO A 321 -9.29 -7.62 15.31
CA PRO A 321 -10.38 -6.80 15.81
C PRO A 321 -10.72 -5.63 14.87
N GLU A 322 -12.01 -5.37 14.65
CA GLU A 322 -12.47 -4.33 13.71
C GLU A 322 -11.92 -2.93 14.04
N GLN A 323 -11.72 -2.65 15.33
CA GLN A 323 -11.18 -1.38 15.82
C GLN A 323 -9.72 -1.14 15.42
N TRP A 324 -8.97 -2.16 14.99
CA TRP A 324 -7.57 -2.00 14.58
C TRP A 324 -7.43 -1.27 13.23
N ARG A 325 -8.37 -1.54 12.31
CA ARG A 325 -8.56 -0.89 10.98
C ARG A 325 -7.34 -0.88 10.04
N GLY A 326 -7.61 -1.06 8.74
CA GLY A 326 -6.65 -0.79 7.65
C GLY A 326 -5.36 -1.60 7.75
N CYS A 327 -5.47 -2.86 8.14
CA CYS A 327 -4.32 -3.72 8.47
C CYS A 327 -3.55 -4.18 7.24
N ARG A 328 -2.23 -4.27 7.40
CA ARG A 328 -1.30 -4.87 6.45
C ARG A 328 -0.56 -6.02 7.13
N VAL A 329 -0.42 -7.13 6.42
CA VAL A 329 0.37 -8.29 6.85
C VAL A 329 1.74 -8.21 6.21
N TYR A 330 2.77 -8.53 6.97
CA TYR A 330 4.15 -8.63 6.55
C TYR A 330 4.61 -10.05 6.89
N ILE A 331 5.16 -10.77 5.92
CA ILE A 331 5.68 -12.12 6.11
C ILE A 331 7.15 -12.07 5.72
N HIS A 332 7.99 -12.41 6.69
CA HIS A 332 9.43 -12.52 6.49
C HIS A 332 9.81 -13.96 6.20
N GLY A 333 10.87 -14.16 5.43
CA GLY A 333 11.34 -15.49 5.06
C GLY A 333 12.59 -15.42 4.20
N LYS A 334 13.05 -16.57 3.73
CA LYS A 334 14.12 -16.62 2.72
C LYS A 334 13.55 -16.35 1.34
N GLU A 335 14.31 -15.65 0.51
CA GLU A 335 14.03 -15.47 -0.93
C GLU A 335 13.56 -16.79 -1.57
N GLY A 336 12.46 -16.71 -2.33
CA GLY A 336 11.88 -17.84 -3.04
C GLY A 336 10.88 -18.68 -2.23
N ALA A 337 10.79 -18.52 -0.90
CA ALA A 337 9.71 -19.16 -0.13
C ALA A 337 8.34 -18.69 -0.62
N SER A 338 7.37 -19.60 -0.72
CA SER A 338 6.03 -19.32 -1.25
C SER A 338 4.91 -19.84 -0.36
N PHE A 339 3.72 -19.25 -0.45
CA PHE A 339 2.56 -19.57 0.37
C PHE A 339 1.27 -18.97 -0.21
N ASN A 340 0.12 -19.33 0.35
CA ASN A 340 -1.15 -18.66 0.11
C ASN A 340 -1.61 -17.96 1.38
N LEU A 341 -1.93 -16.66 1.27
CA LEU A 341 -2.73 -15.95 2.25
C LEU A 341 -4.19 -16.04 1.83
N ILE A 342 -5.04 -16.54 2.72
CA ILE A 342 -6.48 -16.69 2.47
C ILE A 342 -7.19 -15.72 3.39
N GLU A 343 -7.79 -14.65 2.86
CA GLU A 343 -8.64 -13.78 3.67
C GLU A 343 -10.00 -14.45 3.88
N THR A 344 -10.31 -14.71 5.14
CA THR A 344 -11.52 -15.39 5.59
C THR A 344 -12.49 -14.40 6.22
N VAL A 345 -13.71 -14.86 6.43
CA VAL A 345 -14.67 -14.16 7.28
C VAL A 345 -14.37 -14.52 8.72
N LYS A 346 -14.56 -13.57 9.63
CA LYS A 346 -14.50 -13.87 11.05
C LYS A 346 -15.64 -14.85 11.39
N PRO A 347 -15.36 -16.00 12.03
CA PRO A 347 -16.41 -16.92 12.43
C PRO A 347 -17.37 -16.22 13.39
N ASP A 348 -18.67 -16.43 13.18
CA ASP A 348 -19.68 -16.09 14.17
C ASP A 348 -19.41 -16.90 15.43
N ILE A 349 -18.69 -16.29 16.38
CA ILE A 349 -18.63 -16.80 17.75
C ILE A 349 -19.99 -16.46 18.33
N LYS A 350 -20.98 -17.35 18.11
CA LYS A 350 -22.21 -17.34 18.90
C LYS A 350 -21.77 -17.51 20.36
N ALA A 351 -22.02 -16.47 21.15
CA ALA A 351 -21.74 -16.42 22.58
C ALA A 351 -22.41 -17.57 23.33
#